data_AF-A0A7V3MIL7-F1
#
_entry.id   AF-A0A7V3MIL7-F1
#
_cell.length_a   1.000
_cell.length_b   1.000
_cell.length_c   1.000
_cell.angle_alpha   90.00
_cell.angle_beta   90.00
_cell.angle_gamma   90.00
#
_symmetry.space_group_name_H-M   'P 1'
#
loop_
_entity.id
_entity.type
_entity.pdbx_description
1 polymer ?
#
loop_
_entity_poly.entity_id
_entity_poly.type
_entity_poly.pdbx_seq_one_letter_code
_entity_poly.pdbx_strand_id
1 'polypeptide(L)'
;EFVEDYAAKGNCCIGTPEDAIAHIEDLLERSGGFGTLLMLGHDWASPQATYHCYDLLARKVIPHFKGQLAASRSSHDWAKARRDQLIGRAGEAVVKAISEHTSEQEGAVK
;
A
#
# COMPACT_ATOMS: atom_id res chain seq x y z
N GLU A 1 31.50 -3.87 9.53
CA GLU A 1 32.00 -3.26 10.77
C GLU A 1 31.70 -1.76 10.90
N PHE A 2 32.39 -0.82 10.23
CA PHE A 2 32.11 0.63 10.41
C PHE A 2 30.67 1.04 10.09
N VAL A 3 30.15 0.62 8.93
CA VAL A 3 28.78 0.97 8.49
C VAL A 3 27.74 0.42 9.47
N GLU A 4 27.94 -0.82 9.94
CA GLU A 4 27.06 -1.47 10.90
C GLU A 4 27.09 -0.76 12.26
N ASP A 5 28.27 -0.40 12.77
CA ASP A 5 28.41 0.35 14.02
C ASP A 5 27.82 1.77 13.91
N TYR A 6 28.00 2.43 12.76
CA TYR A 6 27.44 3.76 12.52
C TYR A 6 25.90 3.73 12.46
N ALA A 7 25.32 2.71 11.80
CA ALA A 7 23.88 2.48 11.79
C ALA A 7 23.36 2.07 13.18
N ALA A 8 24.07 1.21 13.91
CA ALA A 8 23.68 0.76 15.25
C ALA A 8 23.63 1.92 16.28
N LYS A 9 24.44 2.95 16.08
CA LYS A 9 24.39 4.20 16.88
C LYS A 9 23.19 5.09 16.54
N GLY A 10 22.36 4.71 15.56
CA GLY A 10 21.19 5.48 15.12
C GLY A 10 21.54 6.68 14.24
N ASN A 11 22.77 6.76 13.74
CA ASN A 11 23.22 7.90 12.92
C ASN A 11 22.75 7.81 11.46
N CYS A 12 22.32 6.64 11.00
CA CYS A 12 21.68 6.44 9.70
C CYS A 12 20.71 5.26 9.74
N CYS A 13 19.79 5.22 8.78
CA CYS A 13 18.88 4.12 8.55
C CYS A 13 19.28 3.40 7.26
N ILE A 14 19.64 2.12 7.34
CA ILE A 14 19.99 1.27 6.20
C ILE A 14 19.16 0.00 6.30
N GLY A 15 18.34 -0.28 5.29
CA GLY A 15 17.47 -1.45 5.33
C GLY A 15 16.34 -1.39 4.30
N THR A 16 15.22 -2.00 4.67
CA THR A 16 13.99 -2.10 3.88
C THR A 16 13.12 -0.85 4.04
N PRO A 17 12.09 -0.65 3.19
CA PRO A 17 11.10 0.41 3.40
C PRO A 17 10.43 0.36 4.77
N GLU A 18 10.20 -0.84 5.31
CA GLU A 18 9.61 -1.05 6.64
C GLU A 18 10.54 -0.54 7.75
N ASP A 19 11.85 -0.77 7.63
CA ASP A 19 12.84 -0.24 8.57
C ASP A 19 12.86 1.30 8.54
N ALA A 20 12.76 1.89 7.35
CA ALA A 20 12.69 3.34 7.19
C ALA A 20 11.40 3.93 7.81
N ILE A 21 10.27 3.24 7.70
CA ILE A 21 9.03 3.65 8.37
C ILE A 21 9.22 3.66 9.88
N ALA A 22 9.70 2.54 10.45
CA ALA A 22 9.92 2.41 11.88
C ALA A 22 10.89 3.48 12.41
N HIS A 23 11.96 3.78 11.67
CA HIS A 23 12.91 4.82 12.04
C HIS A 23 12.28 6.22 12.04
N ILE A 24 11.47 6.56 11.04
CA ILE A 24 10.78 7.86 10.99
C ILE A 24 9.72 7.98 12.09
N GLU A 25 9.02 6.89 12.42
CA GLU A 25 8.08 6.85 13.55
C GLU A 25 8.78 7.12 14.89
N ASP A 26 9.93 6.48 15.16
CA ASP A 26 10.76 6.76 16.34
C ASP A 26 11.19 8.23 16.40
N LEU A 27 11.63 8.80 15.27
CA LEU A 27 12.00 10.21 15.20
C LEU A 27 10.81 11.14 15.49
N LEU A 28 9.62 10.83 14.97
CA LEU A 28 8.41 11.62 15.24
C LEU A 28 8.04 11.57 16.72
N GLU A 29 8.10 10.38 17.33
CA GLU A 29 7.80 10.19 18.76
C GLU A 29 8.78 10.98 19.64
N ARG A 30 10.08 10.81 19.41
CA ARG A 30 11.13 11.45 20.22
C ARG A 30 11.20 12.96 20.07
N SER A 31 10.85 13.48 18.89
CA SER A 31 10.88 14.94 18.62
C SER A 31 9.60 15.66 19.03
N GLY A 32 8.50 14.93 19.30
CA GLY A 32 7.17 15.52 19.41
C GLY A 32 6.56 15.92 18.07
N GLY A 33 7.17 15.52 16.95
CA GLY A 33 6.69 15.70 15.59
C GLY A 33 7.45 16.73 14.76
N PHE A 34 7.42 16.53 13.44
CA PHE A 34 7.95 17.47 12.45
C PHE A 34 7.09 17.46 11.18
N GLY A 35 7.08 18.58 10.45
CA GLY A 35 6.29 18.71 9.21
C GLY A 35 6.95 18.11 7.97
N THR A 36 8.29 18.15 7.91
CA THR A 36 9.08 17.75 6.75
C THR A 36 10.37 17.07 7.21
N LEU A 37 10.64 15.89 6.66
CA LEU A 37 11.93 15.21 6.79
C LEU A 37 12.84 15.61 5.62
N LEU A 38 13.98 16.21 5.92
CA LEU A 38 15.02 16.50 4.92
C LEU A 38 16.07 15.39 4.96
N MET A 39 16.29 14.74 3.83
CA MET A 39 17.30 13.69 3.72
C MET A 39 18.65 14.28 3.33
N LEU A 40 19.71 13.78 3.97
CA LEU A 40 21.08 14.08 3.56
C LEU A 40 21.45 13.22 2.36
N GLY A 41 21.70 13.86 1.21
CA GLY A 41 22.13 13.20 -0.02
C GLY A 41 23.62 12.84 0.04
N HIS A 42 23.97 11.77 0.75
CA HIS A 42 25.33 11.27 0.84
C HIS A 42 25.74 10.47 -0.41
N ASP A 43 27.03 10.53 -0.78
CA ASP A 43 27.61 9.76 -1.89
C ASP A 43 28.08 8.36 -1.42
N TRP A 44 27.16 7.62 -0.79
CA TRP A 44 27.43 6.30 -0.20
C TRP A 44 27.15 5.13 -1.16
N ALA A 45 26.41 5.39 -2.23
CA ALA A 45 25.97 4.39 -3.18
C ALA A 45 26.08 4.92 -4.61
N SER A 46 26.12 4.02 -5.59
CA SER A 46 26.07 4.43 -6.99
C SER A 46 24.79 5.23 -7.27
N PRO A 47 24.79 6.13 -8.27
CA PRO A 47 23.62 6.94 -8.59
C PRO A 47 22.35 6.10 -8.78
N GLN A 48 22.46 4.92 -9.41
CA GLN A 48 21.33 4.01 -9.63
C GLN A 48 20.72 3.53 -8.32
N ALA A 49 21.55 3.15 -7.34
CA ALA A 49 21.07 2.70 -6.03
C ALA A 49 20.45 3.86 -5.24
N THR A 50 21.03 5.05 -5.31
CA THR A 50 20.49 6.27 -4.68
C THR A 50 19.10 6.62 -5.23
N TYR A 51 18.92 6.62 -6.55
CA TYR A 51 17.61 6.87 -7.15
C TYR A 51 16.60 5.77 -6.82
N HIS A 52 17.03 4.51 -6.73
CA HIS A 52 16.17 3.43 -6.31
C HIS A 52 15.68 3.61 -4.86
N CYS A 53 16.57 4.04 -3.95
CA CYS A 53 16.20 4.42 -2.59
C CYS A 53 15.14 5.53 -2.57
N TYR A 54 15.32 6.59 -3.35
CA TYR A 54 14.34 7.68 -3.46
C TYR A 54 12.99 7.21 -4.02
N ASP A 55 12.99 6.30 -5.00
CA ASP A 55 11.75 5.71 -5.52
C ASP A 55 11.02 4.89 -4.45
N LEU A 56 11.74 4.07 -3.67
CA LEU A 56 11.19 3.31 -2.55
C LEU A 56 10.61 4.24 -1.48
N LEU A 57 11.32 5.30 -1.11
CA LEU A 57 10.84 6.29 -0.15
C LEU A 57 9.54 6.95 -0.66
N ALA A 58 9.53 7.42 -1.90
CA ALA A 58 8.38 8.10 -2.48
C ALA A 58 7.15 7.19 -2.62
N ARG A 59 7.35 5.91 -2.98
CA ARG A 59 6.24 4.98 -3.29
C ARG A 59 5.80 4.12 -2.12
N LYS A 60 6.69 3.82 -1.17
CA LYS A 60 6.46 2.83 -0.10
C LYS A 60 6.44 3.47 1.29
N VAL A 61 7.30 4.46 1.54
CA VAL A 61 7.49 5.05 2.87
C VAL A 61 6.59 6.27 3.09
N ILE A 62 6.74 7.33 2.29
CA ILE A 62 6.00 8.59 2.47
C ILE A 62 4.47 8.43 2.45
N PRO A 63 3.86 7.57 1.60
CA PRO A 63 2.41 7.38 1.59
C PRO A 63 1.84 6.82 2.89
N HIS A 64 2.64 6.10 3.69
CA HIS A 64 2.26 5.62 5.03
C HIS A 64 1.94 6.79 5.95
N PHE A 65 2.83 7.78 6.01
CA PHE A 65 2.70 8.96 6.87
C PHE A 65 1.64 9.97 6.39
N LYS A 66 1.37 10.01 5.08
CA LYS A 66 0.38 10.93 4.51
C LYS A 66 -1.05 10.38 4.52
N GLY A 67 -1.26 9.14 4.97
CA GLY A 67 -2.58 8.49 4.99
C GLY A 67 -3.20 8.29 3.60
N GLN A 68 -2.44 8.48 2.52
CA GLN A 68 -2.95 8.46 1.13
C GLN A 68 -3.54 7.10 0.74
N LEU A 69 -3.07 6.01 1.36
CA LEU A 69 -3.51 4.66 1.07
C LEU A 69 -4.66 4.18 1.97
N ALA A 70 -5.07 4.95 2.98
CA ALA A 70 -6.07 4.50 3.96
C ALA A 70 -7.41 4.15 3.30
N ALA A 71 -7.92 5.02 2.43
CA ALA A 71 -9.18 4.80 1.73
C ALA A 71 -9.14 3.57 0.80
N SER A 72 -8.08 3.46 -0.02
CA SER A 72 -7.92 2.32 -0.94
C SER A 72 -7.74 1.00 -0.20
N ARG A 73 -6.96 0.97 0.88
CA ARG A 73 -6.79 -0.23 1.73
C ARG A 73 -8.11 -0.63 2.37
N SER A 74 -8.84 0.31 2.96
CA SER A 74 -10.15 0.05 3.55
C SER A 74 -11.15 -0.52 2.54
N SER A 75 -11.20 0.05 1.33
CA SER A 75 -12.04 -0.46 0.24
C SER A 75 -11.65 -1.88 -0.18
N HIS A 76 -10.35 -2.13 -0.36
CA HIS A 76 -9.82 -3.45 -0.67
C HIS A 76 -10.20 -4.48 0.40
N ASP A 77 -10.00 -4.15 1.67
CA ASP A 77 -10.26 -5.07 2.79
C ASP A 77 -11.76 -5.34 2.94
N TRP A 78 -12.60 -4.33 2.73
CA TRP A 78 -14.05 -4.50 2.68
C TRP A 78 -14.49 -5.46 1.56
N ALA A 79 -13.92 -5.29 0.35
CA ALA A 79 -14.24 -6.12 -0.81
C ALA A 79 -13.74 -7.56 -0.62
N LYS A 80 -12.51 -7.72 -0.10
CA LYS A 80 -11.91 -9.01 0.24
C LYS A 80 -12.75 -9.77 1.27
N ALA A 81 -13.20 -9.09 2.32
CA ALA A 81 -14.03 -9.69 3.37
C ALA A 81 -15.42 -10.12 2.88
N ARG A 82 -15.93 -9.53 1.79
CA ARG A 82 -17.25 -9.81 1.22
C ARG A 82 -17.21 -10.63 -0.06
N ARG A 83 -16.03 -11.14 -0.44
CA ARG A 83 -15.80 -11.84 -1.71
C ARG A 83 -16.86 -12.89 -2.00
N ASP A 84 -17.13 -13.78 -1.05
CA ASP A 84 -18.04 -14.91 -1.26
C ASP A 84 -19.49 -14.46 -1.47
N GLN A 85 -19.94 -13.43 -0.73
CA GLN A 85 -21.26 -12.85 -0.89
C GLN A 85 -21.40 -12.10 -2.23
N LEU A 86 -20.36 -11.36 -2.61
CA LEU A 86 -20.35 -10.59 -3.86
C LEU A 86 -20.34 -11.52 -5.08
N ILE A 87 -19.54 -12.59 -5.05
CA ILE A 87 -19.51 -13.60 -6.11
C ILE A 87 -20.81 -14.41 -6.14
N GLY A 88 -21.35 -14.79 -4.98
CA GLY A 88 -22.64 -15.49 -4.88
C GLY A 88 -23.78 -14.69 -5.52
N ARG A 89 -23.92 -13.40 -5.14
CA ARG A 89 -24.93 -12.50 -5.72
C ARG A 89 -24.75 -12.28 -7.22
N ALA A 90 -23.51 -12.25 -7.71
CA ALA A 90 -23.24 -12.16 -9.14
C ALA A 90 -23.73 -13.42 -9.88
N GLY A 91 -23.48 -14.62 -9.31
CA GLY A 91 -23.98 -15.88 -9.85
C GLY A 91 -25.51 -15.94 -9.88
N GLU A 92 -26.16 -15.56 -8.77
CA GLU A 92 -27.63 -15.49 -8.68
C GLU A 92 -28.22 -14.54 -9.73
N ALA A 93 -27.62 -13.37 -9.94
CA ALA A 93 -28.07 -12.40 -10.93
C ALA A 93 -27.96 -12.94 -12.36
N VAL A 94 -26.89 -13.67 -12.67
CA VAL A 94 -26.72 -14.33 -13.98
C VAL A 94 -27.81 -15.38 -14.21
N VAL A 95 -28.05 -16.25 -13.23
CA VAL A 95 -29.10 -17.29 -13.34
C VAL A 95 -30.48 -16.65 -13.52
N LYS A 96 -30.78 -15.60 -12.75
CA LYS A 96 -32.03 -14.86 -12.85
C LYS A 96 -32.22 -14.30 -14.27
N ALA A 97 -31.22 -13.58 -14.80
CA ALA A 97 -31.29 -12.99 -16.14
C ALA A 97 -31.46 -14.04 -17.25
N ILE A 98 -30.80 -15.19 -17.13
CA ILE A 98 -31.00 -16.33 -18.05
C ILE A 98 -32.46 -16.80 -18.00
N SER A 99 -33.00 -17.01 -16.80
CA SER A 99 -34.36 -17.52 -16.62
C SER A 99 -35.43 -16.57 -17.17
N GLU A 100 -35.28 -15.27 -16.92
CA GLU A 100 -36.17 -14.23 -17.42
C GLU A 100 -36.17 -14.24 -18.95
N HIS A 101 -34.98 -14.26 -19.56
CA HIS A 101 -34.84 -14.29 -21.02
C HIS A 101 -35.48 -15.54 -21.66
N THR A 102 -35.26 -16.73 -21.10
CA THR A 102 -35.90 -17.95 -21.63
C THR A 102 -37.43 -17.89 -21.51
N SER A 103 -37.95 -17.34 -20.41
CA SER A 103 -39.40 -17.21 -20.22
C SER A 103 -40.05 -16.23 -21.21
N GLU A 104 -39.36 -15.13 -21.54
CA GLU A 104 -39.80 -14.16 -22.54
C GLU A 104 -39.81 -14.78 -23.94
N GLN A 105 -38.79 -15.57 -24.29
CA GLN A 105 -38.71 -16.26 -25.59
C GLN A 105 -39.81 -17.31 -25.74
N GLU A 106 -40.11 -18.09 -24.70
CA GLU A 106 -41.21 -19.07 -24.72
C GLU A 106 -42.59 -18.40 -24.85
N GLY A 107 -42.75 -17.20 -24.28
CA GLY A 107 -43.98 -16.40 -24.41
C GLY A 107 -44.16 -15.75 -25.79
N ALA A 108 -43.07 -15.44 -26.50
CA ALA A 108 -43.09 -14.82 -27.83
C ALA A 108 -43.30 -15.83 -28.99
N VAL A 109 -43.10 -17.12 -28.73
CA VAL A 109 -43.28 -18.21 -29.71
C VAL A 109 -44.72 -18.79 -29.68
N LYS A 110 -45.55 -18.40 -28.71
CA LYS A 110 -46.99 -18.69 -28.67
C LYS A 110 -47.81 -17.59 -29.33
#